data_AF-A0A836Q5K7-F1
#
_entry.id   AF-A0A836Q5K7-F1
#
_cell.length_a   1.000
_cell.length_b   1.000
_cell.length_c   1.000
_cell.angle_alpha   90.00
_cell.angle_beta   90.00
_cell.angle_gamma   90.00
#
_symmetry.space_group_name_H-M   'P 1'
#
loop_
_entity.id
_entity.type
_entity.pdbx_description
1 polymer ?
#
loop_
_entity_poly.entity_id
_entity_poly.type
_entity_poly.pdbx_seq_one_letter_code
_entity_poly.pdbx_strand_id
1 'polypeptide(L)' 'SSALGDNSAPQVVVHAGCWQGAKLADGGSFALLGCTVAPAFDFSDYEHGHRKILLESYPRHTKEILQLTREQ' A
#
# COMPACT_ATOMS: atom_id res chain seq x y z
N SER A 1 22.99 9.46 15.56
CA SER A 1 21.79 9.64 14.74
C SER A 1 22.22 9.63 13.29
N SER A 2 22.41 8.45 12.71
CA SER A 2 22.91 8.31 11.34
C SER A 2 21.77 8.64 10.37
N ALA A 3 22.04 9.66 9.55
CA ALA A 3 21.19 10.26 8.55
C ALA A 3 20.30 9.25 7.81
N LEU A 4 19.02 9.60 7.67
CA LEU A 4 18.16 9.09 6.59
C LEU A 4 18.75 9.60 5.27
N GLY A 5 19.78 8.93 4.78
CA GLY A 5 20.16 9.00 3.37
C GLY A 5 18.99 8.44 2.55
N ASP A 6 18.72 9.07 1.42
CA ASP A 6 17.82 8.56 0.37
C ASP A 6 16.32 8.82 0.61
N ASN A 7 15.87 10.08 0.70
CA ASN A 7 14.46 10.55 0.57
C ASN A 7 13.36 9.65 1.21
N SER A 8 13.70 8.92 2.28
CA SER A 8 12.85 7.91 2.89
C SER A 8 12.21 8.52 4.13
N ALA A 9 10.88 8.52 4.16
CA ALA A 9 10.13 9.00 5.30
C ALA A 9 9.86 7.82 6.25
N PRO A 10 10.22 7.91 7.54
CA PRO A 10 9.94 6.85 8.51
C PRO A 10 8.44 6.71 8.83
N GLN A 11 7.64 7.70 8.45
CA GLN A 11 6.19 7.75 8.64
C GLN A 11 5.52 8.38 7.42
N VAL A 12 4.35 7.86 7.05
CA VAL A 12 3.54 8.38 5.95
C VAL A 12 2.06 8.31 6.34
N VAL A 13 1.28 9.30 5.92
CA VAL A 13 -0.18 9.32 6.08
C VAL A 13 -0.81 8.94 4.74
N VAL A 14 -1.62 7.88 4.75
CA VAL A 14 -2.51 7.55 3.63
C VAL A 14 -3.88 8.14 3.94
N HIS A 15 -4.39 8.98 3.04
CA HIS A 15 -5.70 9.60 3.21
C HIS A 15 -6.83 8.59 2.99
N ALA A 16 -7.96 8.79 3.67
CA ALA A 16 -9.17 8.01 3.45
C ALA A 16 -9.59 8.03 1.96
N GLY A 17 -10.05 6.89 1.45
CA GLY A 17 -10.40 6.71 0.04
C GLY A 17 -9.22 6.45 -0.90
N CYS A 18 -7.98 6.38 -0.40
CA CYS A 18 -6.84 5.92 -1.17
C CYS A 18 -6.61 4.41 -0.99
N TRP A 19 -6.30 3.72 -2.08
CA TRP A 19 -5.82 2.34 -2.02
C TRP A 19 -4.43 2.26 -1.42
N GLN A 20 -4.24 1.40 -0.41
CA GLN A 20 -2.96 1.16 0.23
C GLN A 20 -2.47 -0.27 -0.04
N GLY A 21 -1.22 -0.40 -0.48
CA GLY A 21 -0.51 -1.67 -0.63
C GLY A 21 0.98 -1.46 -0.42
N ALA A 22 1.70 -2.53 -0.04
CA ALA A 22 3.14 -2.47 0.22
C ALA A 22 3.87 -3.60 -0.50
N LYS A 23 5.07 -3.29 -0.99
CA LYS A 23 6.04 -4.26 -1.50
C LYS A 23 7.43 -3.92 -0.98
N LEU A 24 8.31 -4.92 -0.93
CA LEU A 24 9.72 -4.68 -0.61
C LEU A 24 10.37 -3.86 -1.75
N ALA A 25 11.32 -3.00 -1.36
CA ALA A 25 12.23 -2.39 -2.32
C ALA A 25 13.13 -3.46 -2.96
N ASP A 26 13.68 -3.17 -4.13
CA ASP A 26 14.56 -4.10 -4.84
C ASP A 26 15.76 -4.48 -3.95
N GLY A 27 16.03 -5.78 -3.82
CA GLY A 27 17.05 -6.32 -2.92
C GLY A 27 16.63 -6.45 -1.44
N GLY A 28 15.43 -5.99 -1.07
CA GLY A 28 14.86 -6.18 0.26
C GLY A 28 14.40 -7.62 0.49
N SER A 29 14.70 -8.18 1.66
CA SER A 29 14.27 -9.51 2.08
C SER A 29 13.12 -9.49 3.09
N PHE A 30 13.00 -8.40 3.87
CA PHE A 30 12.00 -8.26 4.91
C PHE A 30 11.73 -6.78 5.22
N ALA A 31 10.52 -6.48 5.68
CA ALA A 31 10.14 -5.18 6.24
C ALA A 31 9.15 -5.36 7.40
N LEU A 32 9.32 -4.55 8.44
CA LEU A 32 8.37 -4.43 9.55
C LEU A 32 7.77 -3.03 9.54
N LEU A 33 6.45 -2.96 9.55
CA LEU A 33 5.70 -1.71 9.59
C LEU A 33 4.59 -1.76 10.64
N GLY A 34 4.28 -0.61 11.22
CA GLY A 34 3.06 -0.39 11.98
C GLY A 34 2.08 0.43 11.14
N CYS A 35 0.78 0.11 11.22
CA CYS A 35 -0.27 0.92 10.62
C CYS A 35 -1.25 1.32 11.71
N THR A 36 -1.35 2.62 11.98
CA THR A 36 -2.37 3.19 12.87
C THR A 36 -3.45 3.81 12.00
N VAL A 37 -4.70 3.42 12.24
CA VAL A 37 -5.87 3.90 11.49
C VAL A 37 -6.68 4.82 12.39
N ALA A 38 -7.20 5.91 11.82
CA ALA A 38 -8.08 6.85 12.51
C ALA A 38 -9.25 7.25 11.58
N PRO A 39 -10.52 7.12 12.02
CA PRO A 39 -11.01 6.49 13.26
C PRO A 39 -10.58 5.02 13.44
N ALA A 40 -10.93 4.41 14.58
CA ALA A 40 -10.59 3.02 14.85
C ALA A 40 -11.04 2.12 13.69
N PHE A 41 -10.20 1.14 13.33
CA PHE A 41 -10.50 0.21 12.24
C PHE A 41 -11.80 -0.57 12.50
N ASP A 42 -12.67 -0.61 11.48
CA ASP A 42 -13.85 -1.44 11.44
C ASP A 42 -13.89 -2.24 10.13
N PHE A 43 -14.38 -3.49 10.16
CA PHE A 43 -14.50 -4.32 8.96
C PHE A 43 -15.51 -3.76 7.95
N SER A 44 -16.50 -3.00 8.41
CA SER A 44 -17.46 -2.31 7.53
C SER A 44 -16.81 -1.21 6.69
N ASP A 45 -15.67 -0.68 7.12
CA ASP A 45 -14.87 0.32 6.40
C ASP A 45 -13.75 -0.31 5.54
N TYR A 46 -13.57 -1.64 5.61
CA TYR A 46 -12.55 -2.35 4.84
C TYR A 46 -13.06 -2.76 3.46
N GLU A 47 -12.33 -2.35 2.43
CA GLU A 47 -12.53 -2.83 1.06
C GLU A 47 -11.32 -3.63 0.58
N HIS A 48 -11.56 -4.81 0.01
CA HIS A 48 -10.49 -5.62 -0.57
C HIS A 48 -10.20 -5.18 -2.01
N GLY A 49 -8.93 -4.97 -2.34
CA GLY A 49 -8.50 -4.59 -3.69
C GLY A 49 -8.63 -5.73 -4.71
N HIS A 50 -9.80 -5.90 -5.31
CA HIS A 50 -10.00 -6.89 -6.37
C HIS A 50 -9.27 -6.50 -7.66
N ARG A 51 -8.30 -7.32 -8.08
CA ARG A 51 -7.43 -7.05 -9.24
C ARG A 51 -8.20 -6.59 -10.48
N LYS A 52 -9.24 -7.34 -10.86
CA LYS A 52 -10.04 -7.05 -12.06
C LYS A 52 -10.67 -5.65 -12.00
N ILE A 53 -11.34 -5.34 -10.89
CA ILE A 53 -12.03 -4.05 -10.68
C ILE A 53 -11.02 -2.89 -10.69
N LEU A 54 -9.87 -3.07 -10.02
CA LEU A 54 -8.83 -2.05 -9.96
C LEU A 54 -8.19 -1.79 -11.33
N LEU A 55 -7.94 -2.84 -12.12
CA LEU A 55 -7.38 -2.68 -13.47
C LEU A 55 -8.32 -1.94 -14.41
N GLU A 56 -9.62 -2.20 -14.32
CA GLU A 56 -10.66 -1.49 -15.08
C GLU A 56 -10.75 -0.01 -14.64
N SER A 57 -10.67 0.25 -13.33
CA SER A 57 -10.85 1.59 -12.76
C SER A 57 -9.61 2.47 -12.85
N TYR A 58 -8.41 1.88 -12.82
CA TYR A 58 -7.13 2.58 -12.76
C TYR A 58 -6.12 2.02 -13.78
N PRO A 59 -6.41 2.08 -15.10
CA PRO A 59 -5.57 1.46 -16.12
C PRO A 59 -4.15 2.05 -16.21
N ARG A 60 -3.90 3.24 -15.66
CA ARG A 60 -2.55 3.84 -15.59
C ARG A 60 -1.66 3.21 -14.53
N HIS A 61 -2.23 2.44 -13.59
CA HIS A 61 -1.52 1.83 -12.46
C HIS A 61 -1.44 0.30 -12.58
N THR A 62 -1.57 -0.24 -13.79
CA THR A 62 -1.59 -1.69 -14.05
C THR A 62 -0.40 -2.41 -13.44
N LYS A 63 0.81 -1.85 -13.56
CA LYS A 63 2.02 -2.50 -13.05
C LYS A 63 1.95 -2.68 -11.54
N GLU A 64 1.56 -1.63 -10.81
CA GLU A 64 1.45 -1.65 -9.35
C GLU A 64 0.31 -2.58 -8.91
N ILE A 65 -0.85 -2.50 -9.57
CA ILE A 65 -2.01 -3.35 -9.25
C ILE A 65 -1.67 -4.82 -9.41
N LEU A 66 -0.98 -5.21 -10.50
CA LEU A 66 -0.56 -6.59 -10.73
C LEU A 66 0.47 -7.06 -9.68
N GLN A 67 1.32 -6.17 -9.16
CA GLN A 67 2.30 -6.52 -8.12
C GLN A 67 1.68 -6.63 -6.73
N LEU A 68 0.61 -5.87 -6.45
CA LEU A 68 0.04 -5.71 -5.10
C LEU A 68 -1.26 -6.50 -4.86
N THR A 69 -1.78 -7.17 -5.89
CA THR A 69 -3.01 -7.98 -5.79
C THR A 69 -2.74 -9.42 -6.22
N ARG A 70 -3.67 -10.34 -5.98
CA ARG A 70 -3.61 -11.73 -6.48
C ARG A 70 -4.51 -11.91 -7.69
N GLU A 71 -4.21 -12.90 -8.54
CA GLU A 71 -5.18 -13.45 -9.47
C GLU A 71 -6.19 -14.25 -8.64
N GLN A 72 -7.47 -13.93 -8.80
CA GLN A 72 -8.58 -14.63 -8.15
C GLN A 72 -9.03 -15.78 -9.06
#